data_AF-A0A7C2F3P3-F1
#
_entry.id   AF-A0A7C2F3P3-F1
#
_cell.length_a   1.000
_cell.length_b   1.000
_cell.length_c   1.000
_cell.angle_alpha   90.00
_cell.angle_beta   90.00
_cell.angle_gamma   90.00
#
_symmetry.space_group_name_H-M   'P 1'
#
loop_
_entity.id
_entity.type
_entity.pdbx_description
1 polymer ?
#
loop_
_entity_poly.entity_id
_entity_poly.type
_entity_poly.pdbx_seq_one_letter_code
_entity_poly.pdbx_strand_id
1 'polypeptide(L)'
;VAAPSRRANPSVKVRLLEIVRSNADVEVRREAIHALGRRTDESNIDDLIKIYDAEQDAKIRRSVLHALSQIKSPRADDKIAEIARTSQDVSVRREAMSALSRRNPQQAIDVLIQLYGTEKSDEVKSEIISALARLAPKPVAGQPDTDAATRKIADLARNEPNPQLRVRAISEVARRSGDQAVSVLIQFYDSEKTEEIKERILGTLGRSTNKQAIRKLMDIAKSDSSINLRKAAVTYLGRSKDPEAQKFIEDILK
;
A
#
# COMPACT_ATOMS: atom_id res chain seq x y z
N VAL A 1 29.52 38.36 -9.26
CA VAL A 1 30.16 37.46 -8.27
C VAL A 1 29.22 36.29 -8.03
N ALA A 2 29.45 35.17 -8.73
CA ALA A 2 28.64 33.96 -8.58
C ALA A 2 29.12 33.19 -7.35
N ALA A 3 28.19 32.76 -6.49
CA ALA A 3 28.49 31.99 -5.29
C ALA A 3 29.17 30.65 -5.65
N PRO A 4 30.22 30.23 -4.93
CA PRO A 4 30.89 28.98 -5.22
C PRO A 4 29.95 27.81 -4.94
N SER A 5 29.71 27.02 -5.98
CA SER A 5 28.95 25.78 -5.94
C SER A 5 29.50 24.86 -4.84
N ARG A 6 28.62 24.26 -4.04
CA ARG A 6 28.91 23.22 -3.03
C ARG A 6 29.61 22.00 -3.66
N ARG A 7 30.88 22.10 -4.03
CA ARG A 7 31.74 20.95 -4.28
C ARG A 7 32.15 20.39 -2.93
N ALA A 8 31.93 19.08 -2.76
CA ALA A 8 32.21 18.39 -1.52
C ALA A 8 33.68 18.53 -1.14
N ASN A 9 33.99 19.19 -0.01
CA ASN A 9 35.34 19.14 0.57
C ASN A 9 35.65 17.68 1.00
N PRO A 10 36.63 16.99 0.38
CA PRO A 10 36.95 15.58 0.67
C PRO A 10 37.29 15.34 2.16
N SER A 11 37.92 16.32 2.81
CA SER A 11 38.30 16.24 4.22
C SER A 11 37.10 16.16 5.17
N VAL A 12 35.97 16.80 4.80
CA VAL A 12 34.73 16.74 5.60
C VAL A 12 34.06 15.37 5.47
N LYS A 13 34.04 14.78 4.26
CA LYS A 13 33.49 13.44 4.05
C LYS A 13 34.25 12.41 4.89
N VAL A 14 35.59 12.42 4.83
CA VAL A 14 36.44 11.50 5.60
C VAL A 14 36.14 11.61 7.10
N ARG A 15 36.08 12.84 7.63
CA ARG A 15 35.80 13.05 9.05
C ARG A 15 34.42 12.56 9.48
N LEU A 16 33.40 12.75 8.64
CA LEU A 16 32.06 12.22 8.91
C LEU A 16 32.07 10.69 8.92
N LEU A 17 32.77 10.04 7.99
CA LEU A 17 32.88 8.57 7.96
C LEU A 17 33.61 8.01 9.18
N GLU A 18 34.66 8.70 9.67
CA GLU A 18 35.33 8.35 10.93
C GLU A 18 34.35 8.38 12.11
N ILE A 19 33.53 9.43 12.22
CA ILE A 19 32.53 9.54 13.29
C ILE A 19 31.52 8.39 13.19
N VAL A 20 31.01 8.08 12.00
CA VAL A 20 30.01 7.01 11.81
C VAL A 20 30.56 5.63 12.19
N ARG A 21 31.85 5.37 11.95
CA ARG A 21 32.51 4.09 12.24
C ARG A 21 33.07 4.00 13.67
N SER A 22 33.04 5.09 14.43
CA SER A 22 33.55 5.14 15.79
C SER A 22 32.54 4.62 16.83
N ASN A 23 33.01 4.45 18.07
CA ASN A 23 32.16 4.18 19.26
C ASN A 23 31.52 5.46 19.83
N ALA A 24 31.35 6.51 19.01
CA ALA A 24 30.62 7.71 19.42
C ALA A 24 29.17 7.38 19.76
N ASP A 25 28.54 8.28 20.52
CA ASP A 25 27.12 8.20 20.84
C ASP A 25 26.26 8.03 19.58
N VAL A 26 25.19 7.24 19.69
CA VAL A 26 24.27 6.91 18.58
C VAL A 26 23.72 8.18 17.90
N GLU A 27 23.44 9.23 18.67
CA GLU A 27 22.93 10.49 18.13
C GLU A 27 23.99 11.23 17.32
N VAL A 28 25.26 11.21 17.77
CA VAL A 28 26.39 11.80 17.04
C VAL A 28 26.63 11.07 15.72
N ARG A 29 26.60 9.73 15.76
CA ARG A 29 26.71 8.88 14.55
C ARG A 29 25.57 9.15 13.58
N ARG A 30 24.34 9.29 14.08
CA ARG A 30 23.16 9.65 13.27
C ARG A 30 23.35 11.00 12.56
N GLU A 31 23.75 12.04 13.28
CA GLU A 31 23.90 13.37 12.65
C GLU A 31 25.01 13.36 11.59
N ALA A 32 26.07 12.58 11.78
CA ALA A 32 27.09 12.39 10.75
C ALA A 32 26.53 11.70 9.49
N ILE A 33 25.68 10.68 9.64
CA ILE A 33 24.98 10.02 8.53
C ILE A 33 24.03 10.99 7.81
N HIS A 34 23.26 11.78 8.56
CA HIS A 34 22.39 12.80 7.98
C HIS A 34 23.19 13.84 7.20
N ALA A 35 24.34 14.29 7.72
CA ALA A 35 25.22 15.21 7.03
C ALA A 35 25.78 14.62 5.72
N LEU A 36 26.12 13.33 5.69
CA LEU A 36 26.52 12.62 4.46
C LEU A 36 25.38 12.57 3.43
N GLY A 37 24.15 12.28 3.87
CA GLY A 37 22.97 12.22 3.00
C GLY A 37 22.55 13.56 2.41
N ARG A 38 22.57 14.64 3.20
CA ARG A 38 22.20 16.02 2.75
C ARG A 38 23.09 16.55 1.63
N ARG A 39 24.27 15.98 1.43
CA ARG A 39 25.19 16.37 0.37
C ARG A 39 24.77 15.83 -0.99
N THR A 40 23.82 14.88 -1.03
CA THR A 40 23.27 14.26 -2.24
C THR A 40 24.32 13.80 -3.24
N ASP A 41 25.51 13.46 -2.75
CA ASP A 41 26.69 13.11 -3.54
C ASP A 41 26.70 11.60 -3.77
N GLU A 42 26.67 11.20 -5.04
CA GLU A 42 26.63 9.80 -5.43
C GLU A 42 27.87 9.01 -4.94
N SER A 43 29.00 9.69 -4.75
CA SER A 43 30.21 9.07 -4.18
C SER A 43 30.02 8.59 -2.74
N ASN A 44 28.98 9.03 -2.03
CA ASN A 44 28.68 8.58 -0.67
C ASN A 44 27.87 7.28 -0.65
N ILE A 45 27.29 6.84 -1.77
CA ILE A 45 26.41 5.66 -1.78
C ILE A 45 27.16 4.41 -1.34
N ASP A 46 28.36 4.17 -1.86
CA ASP A 46 29.17 3.00 -1.49
C ASP A 46 29.50 2.97 0.00
N ASP A 47 29.83 4.12 0.58
CA ASP A 47 30.10 4.22 2.00
C ASP A 47 28.83 3.98 2.83
N LEU A 48 27.69 4.56 2.44
CA LEU A 48 26.41 4.39 3.13
C LEU A 48 25.93 2.94 3.05
N ILE A 49 26.07 2.25 1.91
CA ILE A 49 25.76 0.82 1.78
C ILE A 49 26.61 0.01 2.75
N LYS A 50 27.93 0.22 2.76
CA LYS A 50 28.85 -0.48 3.69
C LYS A 50 28.50 -0.23 5.15
N ILE A 51 28.12 1.01 5.51
CA ILE A 51 27.70 1.36 6.87
C ILE A 51 26.42 0.60 7.22
N TYR A 52 25.42 0.56 6.33
CA TYR A 52 24.18 -0.16 6.58
C TYR A 52 24.43 -1.66 6.84
N ASP A 53 25.26 -2.28 6.00
CA ASP A 53 25.51 -3.73 6.03
C ASP A 53 26.30 -4.17 7.27
N ALA A 54 27.19 -3.31 7.77
CA ALA A 54 27.94 -3.57 9.00
C ALA A 54 27.14 -3.26 10.28
N GLU A 55 26.05 -2.51 10.18
CA GLU A 55 25.35 -1.98 11.35
C GLU A 55 24.30 -2.96 11.92
N GLN A 56 24.27 -3.06 13.25
CA GLN A 56 23.31 -3.85 14.00
C GLN A 56 22.25 -2.99 14.70
N ASP A 57 22.57 -1.73 15.03
CA ASP A 57 21.63 -0.80 15.64
C ASP A 57 20.57 -0.36 14.62
N ALA A 58 19.30 -0.65 14.92
CA ALA A 58 18.17 -0.32 14.05
C ALA A 58 17.99 1.20 13.85
N LYS A 59 18.30 2.04 14.84
CA LYS A 59 18.22 3.50 14.71
C LYS A 59 19.24 3.99 13.68
N ILE A 60 20.47 3.48 13.74
CA ILE A 60 21.51 3.84 12.77
C ILE A 60 21.15 3.32 11.37
N ARG A 61 20.70 2.06 11.25
CA ARG A 61 20.21 1.52 9.95
C ARG A 61 19.11 2.39 9.34
N ARG A 62 18.15 2.88 10.13
CA ARG A 62 17.13 3.83 9.67
C ARG A 62 17.74 5.15 9.20
N SER A 63 18.70 5.71 9.93
CA SER A 63 19.38 6.94 9.52
C SER A 63 20.13 6.79 8.20
N VAL A 64 20.77 5.63 7.98
CA VAL A 64 21.45 5.33 6.72
C VAL A 64 20.45 5.15 5.58
N LEU A 65 19.36 4.41 5.81
CA LEU A 65 18.27 4.28 4.87
C LEU A 65 17.68 5.64 4.48
N HIS A 66 17.45 6.51 5.47
CA HIS A 66 17.01 7.87 5.24
C HIS A 66 18.01 8.64 4.38
N ALA A 67 19.31 8.59 4.68
CA ALA A 67 20.35 9.23 3.88
C ALA A 67 20.38 8.72 2.43
N LEU A 68 20.30 7.40 2.21
CA LEU A 68 20.19 6.80 0.87
C LEU A 68 18.95 7.33 0.14
N SER A 69 17.81 7.47 0.84
CA SER A 69 16.57 8.00 0.28
C SER A 69 16.63 9.48 -0.12
N GLN A 70 17.65 10.23 0.30
CA GLN A 70 17.88 11.62 -0.14
C GLN A 70 18.73 11.71 -1.41
N ILE A 71 19.51 10.67 -1.73
CA ILE A 71 20.43 10.66 -2.88
C ILE A 71 19.69 10.07 -4.08
N LYS A 72 19.40 10.84 -5.13
CA LYS A 72 18.74 10.32 -6.35
C LYS A 72 19.73 9.54 -7.21
N SER A 73 19.75 8.22 -7.08
CA SER A 73 20.60 7.32 -7.87
C SER A 73 19.95 5.94 -7.94
N PRO A 74 19.99 5.25 -9.11
CA PRO A 74 19.53 3.87 -9.23
C PRO A 74 20.18 2.93 -8.21
N ARG A 75 21.46 3.15 -7.89
CA ARG A 75 22.20 2.33 -6.89
C ARG A 75 21.61 2.47 -5.48
N ALA A 76 21.17 3.67 -5.12
CA ALA A 76 20.49 3.89 -3.85
C ALA A 76 19.10 3.23 -3.85
N ASP A 77 18.37 3.31 -4.96
CA ASP A 77 17.06 2.67 -5.09
C ASP A 77 17.15 1.14 -5.01
N ASP A 78 18.17 0.54 -5.63
CA ASP A 78 18.44 -0.90 -5.55
C ASP A 78 18.73 -1.33 -4.12
N LYS A 79 19.55 -0.58 -3.37
CA LYS A 79 19.79 -0.90 -1.96
C LYS A 79 18.52 -0.73 -1.12
N ILE A 80 17.74 0.32 -1.34
CA ILE A 80 16.46 0.51 -0.63
C ILE A 80 15.51 -0.66 -0.91
N ALA A 81 15.45 -1.12 -2.16
CA ALA A 81 14.66 -2.28 -2.55
C ALA A 81 15.16 -3.58 -1.91
N GLU A 82 16.47 -3.79 -1.81
CA GLU A 82 17.06 -4.90 -1.06
C GLU A 82 16.67 -4.86 0.42
N ILE A 83 16.79 -3.69 1.07
CA ILE A 83 16.42 -3.49 2.48
C ILE A 83 14.95 -3.81 2.72
N ALA A 84 14.07 -3.32 1.84
CA ALA A 84 12.63 -3.60 1.92
C ALA A 84 12.33 -5.11 1.88
N ARG A 85 13.11 -5.89 1.13
CA ARG A 85 12.96 -7.34 0.99
C ARG A 85 13.56 -8.15 2.15
N THR A 86 14.70 -7.72 2.68
CA THR A 86 15.58 -8.59 3.49
C THR A 86 15.69 -8.20 4.96
N SER A 87 15.40 -6.95 5.31
CA SER A 87 15.60 -6.47 6.67
C SER A 87 14.73 -7.24 7.67
N GLN A 88 15.29 -7.66 8.79
CA GLN A 88 14.54 -8.38 9.83
C GLN A 88 13.71 -7.42 10.71
N ASP A 89 14.04 -6.13 10.68
CA ASP A 89 13.31 -5.11 11.43
C ASP A 89 12.11 -4.61 10.60
N VAL A 90 10.90 -4.84 11.11
CA VAL A 90 9.65 -4.44 10.46
C VAL A 90 9.57 -2.92 10.24
N SER A 91 10.07 -2.11 11.18
CA SER A 91 10.10 -0.66 11.05
C SER A 91 11.03 -0.21 9.92
N VAL A 92 12.21 -0.83 9.80
CA VAL A 92 13.17 -0.53 8.74
C VAL A 92 12.62 -0.94 7.37
N ARG A 93 12.00 -2.12 7.26
CA ARG A 93 11.33 -2.56 6.02
C ARG A 93 10.24 -1.58 5.59
N ARG A 94 9.38 -1.16 6.51
CA ARG A 94 8.29 -0.20 6.25
C ARG A 94 8.83 1.13 5.74
N GLU A 95 9.88 1.64 6.36
CA GLU A 95 10.53 2.87 5.91
C GLU A 95 11.11 2.74 4.51
N ALA A 96 11.74 1.59 4.20
CA ALA A 96 12.32 1.33 2.88
C ALA A 96 11.24 1.23 1.79
N MET A 97 10.14 0.50 2.06
CA MET A 97 8.99 0.45 1.15
C MET A 97 8.40 1.85 0.90
N SER A 98 8.29 2.66 1.96
CA SER A 98 7.78 4.03 1.88
C SER A 98 8.71 4.96 1.08
N ALA A 99 10.02 4.84 1.26
CA ALA A 99 11.03 5.57 0.50
C ALA A 99 10.98 5.18 -0.99
N LEU A 100 10.94 3.88 -1.30
CA LEU A 100 10.89 3.39 -2.67
C LEU A 100 9.60 3.83 -3.37
N SER A 101 8.46 3.77 -2.68
CA SER A 101 7.16 4.23 -3.18
C SER A 101 7.17 5.68 -3.66
N ARG A 102 7.93 6.56 -2.98
CA ARG A 102 8.05 7.98 -3.36
C ARG A 102 9.04 8.23 -4.50
N ARG A 103 10.08 7.40 -4.59
CA ARG A 103 11.25 7.64 -5.45
C ARG A 103 11.16 6.91 -6.78
N ASN A 104 10.76 5.64 -6.72
CA ASN A 104 10.62 4.76 -7.87
C ASN A 104 9.35 3.91 -7.70
N PRO A 105 8.16 4.47 -8.00
CA PRO A 105 6.88 3.79 -7.85
C PRO A 105 6.82 2.45 -8.58
N GLN A 106 7.44 2.35 -9.76
CA GLN A 106 7.43 1.12 -10.55
C GLN A 106 8.22 -0.01 -9.86
N GLN A 107 9.45 0.26 -9.43
CA GLN A 107 10.25 -0.71 -8.68
C GLN A 107 9.59 -1.05 -7.32
N ALA A 108 8.93 -0.08 -6.69
CA ALA A 108 8.17 -0.31 -5.46
C ALA A 108 7.03 -1.31 -5.68
N ILE A 109 6.30 -1.22 -6.78
CA ILE A 109 5.24 -2.18 -7.13
C ILE A 109 5.82 -3.59 -7.25
N ASP A 110 6.92 -3.76 -7.98
CA ASP A 110 7.55 -5.07 -8.17
C ASP A 110 8.02 -5.69 -6.85
N VAL A 111 8.66 -4.88 -5.98
CA VAL A 111 9.08 -5.28 -4.64
C VAL A 111 7.88 -5.71 -3.79
N LEU A 112 6.81 -4.92 -3.79
CA LEU A 112 5.60 -5.20 -3.00
C LEU A 112 4.91 -6.48 -3.46
N ILE A 113 4.85 -6.74 -4.77
CA ILE A 113 4.29 -7.99 -5.33
C ILE A 113 5.12 -9.19 -4.86
N GLN A 114 6.45 -9.12 -4.95
CA GLN A 114 7.35 -10.18 -4.50
C GLN A 114 7.24 -10.43 -2.99
N LEU A 115 7.21 -9.34 -2.20
CA LEU A 115 7.06 -9.41 -0.74
C LEU A 115 5.75 -10.07 -0.34
N TYR A 116 4.64 -9.75 -1.01
CA TYR A 116 3.36 -10.38 -0.71
C TYR A 116 3.41 -11.91 -0.81
N GLY A 117 4.12 -12.44 -1.82
CA GLY A 117 4.23 -13.88 -2.06
C GLY A 117 5.08 -14.63 -1.03
N THR A 118 5.93 -13.94 -0.28
CA THR A 118 6.86 -14.54 0.70
C THR A 118 6.54 -14.18 2.15
N GLU A 119 5.75 -13.12 2.37
CA GLU A 119 5.33 -12.67 3.69
C GLU A 119 4.38 -13.67 4.36
N LYS A 120 4.52 -13.81 5.68
CA LYS A 120 3.71 -14.72 6.51
C LYS A 120 2.73 -13.97 7.41
N SER A 121 3.04 -12.72 7.79
CA SER A 121 2.13 -11.89 8.58
C SER A 121 1.01 -11.35 7.71
N ASP A 122 -0.23 -11.63 8.10
CA ASP A 122 -1.42 -11.10 7.45
C ASP A 122 -1.51 -9.58 7.63
N GLU A 123 -1.05 -9.04 8.75
CA GLU A 123 -0.99 -7.60 8.99
C GLU A 123 -0.10 -6.90 7.95
N VAL A 124 1.10 -7.45 7.70
CA VAL A 124 2.00 -6.91 6.68
C VAL A 124 1.42 -7.11 5.28
N LYS A 125 0.83 -8.26 4.97
CA LYS A 125 0.14 -8.47 3.68
C LYS A 125 -0.95 -7.43 3.44
N SER A 126 -1.74 -7.09 4.46
CA SER A 126 -2.76 -6.05 4.40
C SER A 126 -2.16 -4.67 4.11
N GLU A 127 -1.03 -4.35 4.73
CA GLU A 127 -0.27 -3.12 4.43
C GLU A 127 0.25 -3.09 3.00
N ILE A 128 0.74 -4.22 2.48
CA ILE A 128 1.22 -4.36 1.10
C ILE A 128 0.07 -4.13 0.11
N ILE A 129 -1.11 -4.74 0.33
CA ILE A 129 -2.31 -4.50 -0.50
C ILE A 129 -2.63 -2.99 -0.56
N SER A 130 -2.59 -2.34 0.60
CA SER A 130 -2.87 -0.91 0.73
C SER A 130 -1.83 -0.05 0.02
N ALA A 131 -0.56 -0.44 0.08
CA ALA A 131 0.53 0.25 -0.60
C ALA A 131 0.42 0.12 -2.12
N LEU A 132 0.19 -1.10 -2.62
CA LEU A 132 -0.09 -1.35 -4.04
C LEU A 132 -1.26 -0.49 -4.53
N ALA A 133 -2.34 -0.38 -3.74
CA ALA A 133 -3.51 0.40 -4.14
C ALA A 133 -3.25 1.91 -4.19
N ARG A 134 -2.30 2.42 -3.39
CA ARG A 134 -1.86 3.83 -3.45
C ARG A 134 -0.94 4.10 -4.63
N LEU A 135 -0.11 3.12 -5.00
CA LEU A 135 0.85 3.23 -6.09
C LEU A 135 0.23 2.98 -7.47
N ALA A 136 -0.84 2.21 -7.51
CA ALA A 136 -1.53 1.91 -8.74
C ALA A 136 -2.11 3.18 -9.39
N PRO A 137 -1.95 3.38 -10.70
CA PRO A 137 -2.50 4.53 -11.42
C PRO A 137 -4.01 4.67 -11.23
N LYS A 138 -4.53 5.89 -11.36
CA LYS A 138 -5.99 6.06 -11.40
C LYS A 138 -6.53 5.39 -12.68
N PRO A 139 -7.65 4.66 -12.58
CA PRO A 139 -8.27 4.08 -13.76
C PRO A 139 -8.67 5.18 -14.74
N VAL A 140 -8.48 4.92 -16.03
CA VAL A 140 -8.85 5.82 -17.13
C VAL A 140 -10.13 5.28 -17.77
N ALA A 141 -11.17 6.10 -17.83
CA ALA A 141 -12.46 5.69 -18.37
C ALA A 141 -12.32 5.15 -19.82
N GLY A 142 -12.90 3.98 -20.07
CA GLY A 142 -12.83 3.32 -21.39
C GLY A 142 -11.52 2.59 -21.69
N GLN A 143 -10.55 2.57 -20.77
CA GLN A 143 -9.33 1.79 -20.91
C GLN A 143 -9.27 0.65 -19.88
N PRO A 144 -8.83 -0.55 -20.29
CA PRO A 144 -8.60 -1.63 -19.35
C PRO A 144 -7.40 -1.30 -18.44
N ASP A 145 -7.57 -1.52 -17.13
CA ASP A 145 -6.48 -1.42 -16.17
C ASP A 145 -5.46 -2.54 -16.43
N THR A 146 -4.28 -2.18 -16.95
CA THR A 146 -3.23 -3.13 -17.36
C THR A 146 -1.99 -3.06 -16.47
N ASP A 147 -1.94 -2.16 -15.48
CA ASP A 147 -0.77 -2.02 -14.62
C ASP A 147 -0.63 -3.21 -13.64
N ALA A 148 0.61 -3.47 -13.24
CA ALA A 148 0.94 -4.61 -12.38
C ALA A 148 0.26 -4.54 -11.00
N ALA A 149 0.15 -3.35 -10.40
CA ALA A 149 -0.45 -3.19 -9.08
C ALA A 149 -1.96 -3.45 -9.12
N THR A 150 -2.67 -2.91 -10.11
CA THR A 150 -4.11 -3.16 -10.28
C THR A 150 -4.41 -4.61 -10.56
N ARG A 151 -3.64 -5.25 -11.47
CA ARG A 151 -3.79 -6.68 -11.74
C ARG A 151 -3.56 -7.51 -10.49
N LYS A 152 -2.54 -7.19 -9.68
CA LYS A 152 -2.30 -7.92 -8.44
C LYS A 152 -3.42 -7.74 -7.44
N ILE A 153 -3.95 -6.54 -7.24
CA ILE A 153 -5.06 -6.31 -6.30
C ILE A 153 -6.32 -7.06 -6.76
N ALA A 154 -6.63 -7.06 -8.07
CA ALA A 154 -7.78 -7.78 -8.61
C ALA A 154 -7.62 -9.30 -8.52
N ASP A 155 -6.40 -9.83 -8.67
CA ASP A 155 -6.06 -11.23 -8.41
C ASP A 155 -6.30 -11.59 -6.94
N LEU A 156 -5.79 -10.79 -6.00
CA LEU A 156 -5.99 -11.03 -4.56
C LEU A 156 -7.47 -10.96 -4.17
N ALA A 157 -8.24 -10.04 -4.75
CA ALA A 157 -9.66 -9.95 -4.50
C ALA A 157 -10.44 -11.22 -4.92
N ARG A 158 -9.93 -11.96 -5.92
CA ARG A 158 -10.51 -13.23 -6.40
C ARG A 158 -9.99 -14.45 -5.66
N ASN A 159 -8.68 -14.51 -5.46
CA ASN A 159 -7.97 -15.76 -5.21
C ASN A 159 -7.30 -15.81 -3.84
N GLU A 160 -7.27 -14.72 -3.06
CA GLU A 160 -6.60 -14.73 -1.77
C GLU A 160 -7.32 -15.68 -0.80
N PRO A 161 -6.64 -16.74 -0.30
CA PRO A 161 -7.26 -17.72 0.58
C PRO A 161 -7.70 -17.11 1.91
N ASN A 162 -6.98 -16.12 2.44
CA ASN A 162 -7.35 -15.47 3.69
C ASN A 162 -8.55 -14.52 3.49
N PRO A 163 -9.70 -14.76 4.16
CA PRO A 163 -10.89 -13.91 4.11
C PRO A 163 -10.65 -12.42 4.32
N GLN A 164 -9.85 -12.07 5.34
CA GLN A 164 -9.59 -10.68 5.73
C GLN A 164 -8.79 -9.96 4.65
N LEU A 165 -7.77 -10.62 4.10
CA LEU A 165 -6.93 -10.08 3.03
C LEU A 165 -7.70 -9.98 1.71
N ARG A 166 -8.54 -10.98 1.40
CA ARG A 166 -9.44 -10.95 0.24
C ARG A 166 -10.36 -9.74 0.33
N VAL A 167 -11.03 -9.51 1.46
CA VAL A 167 -11.89 -8.33 1.65
C VAL A 167 -11.11 -7.02 1.54
N ARG A 168 -9.90 -6.96 2.10
CA ARG A 168 -9.04 -5.78 1.97
C ARG A 168 -8.79 -5.45 0.49
N ALA A 169 -8.44 -6.45 -0.32
CA ALA A 169 -8.24 -6.29 -1.75
C ALA A 169 -9.53 -5.85 -2.47
N ILE A 170 -10.68 -6.49 -2.17
CA ILE A 170 -11.99 -6.10 -2.71
C ILE A 170 -12.31 -4.63 -2.42
N SER A 171 -12.04 -4.18 -1.19
CA SER A 171 -12.30 -2.80 -0.78
C SER A 171 -11.43 -1.80 -1.53
N GLU A 172 -10.16 -2.15 -1.81
CA GLU A 172 -9.28 -1.31 -2.62
C GLU A 172 -9.68 -1.28 -4.10
N VAL A 173 -10.16 -2.40 -4.67
CA VAL A 173 -10.77 -2.39 -6.02
C VAL A 173 -11.97 -1.44 -6.04
N ALA A 174 -12.87 -1.58 -5.08
CA ALA A 174 -14.08 -0.75 -4.97
C ALA A 174 -13.78 0.74 -4.90
N ARG A 175 -12.85 1.12 -4.02
CA ARG A 175 -12.45 2.51 -3.83
C ARG A 175 -11.83 3.12 -5.09
N ARG A 176 -11.14 2.32 -5.91
CA ARG A 176 -10.42 2.79 -7.08
C ARG A 176 -11.29 2.92 -8.32
N SER A 177 -12.12 1.92 -8.60
CA SER A 177 -12.94 1.91 -9.82
C SER A 177 -14.32 2.52 -9.61
N GLY A 178 -14.67 2.91 -8.37
CA GLY A 178 -15.93 3.57 -8.07
C GLY A 178 -17.13 2.79 -8.59
N ASP A 179 -17.95 3.41 -9.42
CA ASP A 179 -19.11 2.76 -10.06
C ASP A 179 -18.74 1.58 -10.96
N GLN A 180 -17.53 1.55 -11.55
CA GLN A 180 -17.07 0.41 -12.35
C GLN A 180 -16.74 -0.82 -11.49
N ALA A 181 -16.49 -0.64 -10.18
CA ALA A 181 -16.27 -1.77 -9.28
C ALA A 181 -17.57 -2.49 -8.89
N VAL A 182 -18.73 -1.88 -9.13
CA VAL A 182 -20.02 -2.42 -8.67
C VAL A 182 -20.30 -3.78 -9.30
N SER A 183 -20.05 -3.95 -10.59
CA SER A 183 -20.21 -5.25 -11.26
C SER A 183 -19.29 -6.33 -10.67
N VAL A 184 -18.06 -5.96 -10.35
CA VAL A 184 -17.07 -6.85 -9.73
C VAL A 184 -17.48 -7.22 -8.31
N LEU A 185 -17.97 -6.26 -7.52
CA LEU A 185 -18.49 -6.50 -6.17
C LEU A 185 -19.71 -7.41 -6.18
N ILE A 186 -20.62 -7.25 -7.15
CA ILE A 186 -21.77 -8.15 -7.34
C ILE A 186 -21.28 -9.57 -7.63
N GLN A 187 -20.33 -9.74 -8.55
CA GLN A 187 -19.75 -11.06 -8.87
C GLN A 187 -19.07 -11.71 -7.65
N PHE A 188 -18.37 -10.91 -6.83
CA PHE A 188 -17.75 -11.41 -5.59
C PHE A 188 -18.80 -11.80 -4.56
N TYR A 189 -19.87 -11.02 -4.38
CA TYR A 189 -20.96 -11.40 -3.49
C TYR A 189 -21.57 -12.75 -3.89
N ASP A 190 -21.79 -12.95 -5.20
CA ASP A 190 -22.47 -14.12 -5.74
C ASP A 190 -21.63 -15.40 -5.69
N SER A 191 -20.31 -15.28 -5.76
CA SER A 191 -19.38 -16.42 -5.68
C SER A 191 -18.90 -16.71 -4.25
N GLU A 192 -19.10 -15.79 -3.31
CA GLU A 192 -18.63 -15.92 -1.94
C GLU A 192 -19.53 -16.83 -1.10
N LYS A 193 -18.91 -17.68 -0.28
CA LYS A 193 -19.61 -18.63 0.61
C LYS A 193 -19.63 -18.19 2.07
N THR A 194 -18.69 -17.32 2.46
CA THR A 194 -18.51 -16.86 3.83
C THR A 194 -19.43 -15.67 4.11
N GLU A 195 -20.37 -15.83 5.05
CA GLU A 195 -21.32 -14.76 5.41
C GLU A 195 -20.60 -13.46 5.83
N GLU A 196 -19.51 -13.55 6.61
CA GLU A 196 -18.71 -12.39 7.02
C GLU A 196 -18.19 -11.59 5.81
N ILE A 197 -17.70 -12.27 4.77
CA ILE A 197 -17.17 -11.61 3.57
C ILE A 197 -18.33 -11.00 2.78
N LYS A 198 -19.45 -11.74 2.63
CA LYS A 198 -20.66 -11.21 1.99
C LYS A 198 -21.15 -9.94 2.66
N GLU A 199 -21.18 -9.88 4.00
CA GLU A 199 -21.60 -8.70 4.75
C GLU A 199 -20.68 -7.50 4.47
N ARG A 200 -19.36 -7.70 4.38
CA ARG A 200 -18.43 -6.62 4.06
C ARG A 200 -18.57 -6.13 2.60
N ILE A 201 -18.81 -7.03 1.65
CA ILE A 201 -19.11 -6.67 0.26
C ILE A 201 -20.42 -5.88 0.20
N LEU A 202 -21.45 -6.36 0.91
CA LEU A 202 -22.75 -5.72 1.04
C LEU A 202 -22.63 -4.30 1.58
N GLY A 203 -21.80 -4.09 2.62
CA GLY A 203 -21.54 -2.76 3.14
C GLY A 203 -20.83 -1.83 2.17
N THR A 204 -19.99 -2.38 1.27
CA THR A 204 -19.38 -1.61 0.18
C THR A 204 -20.41 -1.22 -0.87
N LEU A 205 -21.25 -2.16 -1.31
CA LEU A 205 -22.37 -1.91 -2.23
C LEU A 205 -23.36 -0.88 -1.64
N GLY A 206 -23.66 -0.98 -0.34
CA GLY A 206 -24.57 -0.08 0.38
C GLY A 206 -24.11 1.37 0.48
N ARG A 207 -22.82 1.66 0.26
CA ARG A 207 -22.29 3.03 0.16
C ARG A 207 -22.26 3.56 -1.27
N SER A 208 -22.51 2.70 -2.26
CA SER A 208 -22.53 3.10 -3.67
C SER A 208 -23.86 3.74 -4.02
N THR A 209 -23.82 4.79 -4.84
CA THR A 209 -25.01 5.41 -5.45
C THR A 209 -25.38 4.77 -6.80
N ASN A 210 -24.68 3.71 -7.21
CA ASN A 210 -24.90 3.04 -8.49
C ASN A 210 -26.21 2.24 -8.49
N LYS A 211 -27.02 2.38 -9.55
CA LYS A 211 -28.29 1.65 -9.69
C LYS A 211 -28.14 0.13 -9.67
N GLN A 212 -27.04 -0.42 -10.19
CA GLN A 212 -26.78 -1.86 -10.11
C GLN A 212 -26.55 -2.31 -8.67
N ALA A 213 -25.85 -1.51 -7.86
CA ALA A 213 -25.66 -1.80 -6.45
C ALA A 213 -27.01 -1.79 -5.71
N ILE A 214 -27.83 -0.77 -5.96
CA ILE A 214 -29.18 -0.66 -5.37
C ILE A 214 -30.05 -1.87 -5.73
N ARG A 215 -30.11 -2.24 -7.01
CA ARG A 215 -30.86 -3.44 -7.44
C ARG A 215 -30.34 -4.70 -6.80
N LYS A 216 -29.01 -4.87 -6.71
CA LYS A 216 -28.45 -6.04 -6.04
C LYS A 216 -28.83 -6.07 -4.56
N LEU A 217 -28.82 -4.95 -3.86
CA LEU A 217 -29.26 -4.87 -2.47
C LEU A 217 -30.74 -5.26 -2.33
N MET A 218 -31.60 -4.86 -3.27
CA MET A 218 -33.01 -5.26 -3.30
C MET A 218 -33.17 -6.77 -3.51
N ASP A 219 -32.39 -7.35 -4.42
CA ASP A 219 -32.39 -8.79 -4.64
C ASP A 219 -31.97 -9.55 -3.38
N ILE A 220 -30.86 -9.12 -2.75
CA ILE A 220 -30.37 -9.70 -1.50
C ILE A 220 -31.43 -9.61 -0.41
N ALA A 221 -32.05 -8.44 -0.22
CA ALA A 221 -33.10 -8.24 0.77
C ALA A 221 -34.30 -9.17 0.59
N LYS A 222 -34.63 -9.56 -0.65
CA LYS A 222 -35.73 -10.46 -0.97
C LYS A 222 -35.37 -11.94 -0.81
N SER A 223 -34.21 -12.35 -1.29
CA SER A 223 -33.96 -13.77 -1.58
C SER A 223 -32.67 -14.36 -1.02
N ASP A 224 -31.76 -13.58 -0.41
CA ASP A 224 -30.55 -14.17 0.17
C ASP A 224 -30.93 -15.12 1.32
N SER A 225 -30.25 -16.28 1.37
CA SER A 225 -30.55 -17.33 2.34
C SER A 225 -30.29 -16.87 3.78
N SER A 226 -29.34 -15.97 4.00
CA SER A 226 -29.01 -15.45 5.32
C SER A 226 -29.96 -14.32 5.73
N ILE A 227 -30.69 -14.55 6.84
CA ILE A 227 -31.55 -13.53 7.45
C ILE A 227 -30.75 -12.26 7.81
N ASN A 228 -29.49 -12.43 8.25
CA ASN A 228 -28.62 -11.31 8.62
C ASN A 228 -28.29 -10.46 7.39
N LEU A 229 -27.93 -11.10 6.27
CA LEU A 229 -27.63 -10.39 5.02
C LEU A 229 -28.87 -9.69 4.45
N ARG A 230 -30.06 -10.30 4.55
CA ARG A 230 -31.33 -9.64 4.17
C ARG A 230 -31.57 -8.37 5.00
N LYS A 231 -31.45 -8.46 6.34
CA LYS A 231 -31.63 -7.31 7.25
C LYS A 231 -30.60 -6.21 6.99
N ALA A 232 -29.34 -6.57 6.77
CA ALA A 232 -28.29 -5.62 6.44
C ALA A 232 -28.58 -4.91 5.11
N ALA A 233 -29.05 -5.63 4.08
CA ALA A 233 -29.41 -5.04 2.80
C ALA A 233 -30.56 -4.04 2.93
N VAL A 234 -31.62 -4.38 3.68
CA VAL A 234 -32.72 -3.46 4.03
C VAL A 234 -32.20 -2.22 4.74
N THR A 235 -31.26 -2.37 5.67
CA THR A 235 -30.65 -1.25 6.40
C THR A 235 -29.90 -0.29 5.46
N TYR A 236 -29.16 -0.82 4.48
CA TYR A 236 -28.48 0.00 3.48
C TYR A 236 -29.45 0.68 2.52
N LEU A 237 -30.47 -0.03 2.05
CA LEU A 237 -31.52 0.51 1.19
C LEU A 237 -32.30 1.64 1.87
N GLY A 238 -32.63 1.50 3.16
CA GLY A 238 -33.30 2.56 3.93
C GLY A 238 -32.47 3.83 4.12
N ARG A 239 -31.14 3.76 3.98
CA ARG A 239 -30.24 4.92 3.98
C ARG A 239 -30.05 5.51 2.59
N SER A 240 -30.46 4.81 1.55
CA SER A 240 -30.35 5.27 0.17
C SER A 240 -31.32 6.41 -0.10
N LYS A 241 -30.87 7.39 -0.91
CA LYS A 241 -31.72 8.45 -1.45
C LYS A 241 -32.32 8.10 -2.81
N ASP A 242 -32.07 6.89 -3.31
CA ASP A 242 -32.56 6.46 -4.61
C ASP A 242 -34.08 6.12 -4.54
N PRO A 243 -34.91 6.65 -5.46
CA PRO A 243 -36.34 6.39 -5.46
C PRO A 243 -36.74 4.91 -5.61
N GLU A 244 -35.94 4.10 -6.31
CA GLU A 244 -36.18 2.65 -6.47
C GLU A 244 -36.01 1.93 -5.13
N ALA A 245 -34.99 2.32 -4.35
CA ALA A 245 -34.77 1.83 -3.00
C ALA A 245 -35.89 2.25 -2.04
N GLN A 246 -36.32 3.52 -2.10
CA GLN A 246 -37.39 4.04 -1.23
C GLN A 246 -38.71 3.31 -1.48
N LYS A 247 -39.11 3.18 -2.74
CA LYS A 247 -40.32 2.45 -3.12
C LYS A 247 -40.26 0.99 -2.66
N PHE A 248 -39.11 0.34 -2.82
CA PHE A 248 -38.92 -1.03 -2.35
C PHE A 248 -39.11 -1.16 -0.82
N ILE A 249 -38.55 -0.24 -0.05
CA ILE A 249 -38.73 -0.22 1.41
C ILE A 249 -40.20 0.01 1.79
N GLU A 250 -40.91 0.90 1.10
CA GLU A 250 -42.34 1.10 1.32
C GLU A 250 -43.16 -0.16 1.03
N ASP A 251 -42.83 -0.89 -0.03
CA ASP A 251 -43.57 -2.09 -0.44
C ASP A 251 -43.36 -3.28 0.52
N ILE A 252 -42.22 -3.39 1.20
CA ILE A 252 -41.97 -4.45 2.19
C ILE A 252 -42.52 -4.14 3.60
N LEU A 253 -42.92 -2.89 3.85
CA LEU A 253 -43.50 -2.45 5.13
C LEU A 253 -45.03 -2.51 5.15
N LYS A 254 -45.67 -2.70 3.98
CA LYS A 254 -47.11 -2.92 3.82
C LYS A 254 -47.44 -4.40 4.03
#